data_AF-A0A0M0JKC2-F1
#
_entry.id   AF-A0A0M0JKC2-F1
#
_cell.length_a   1.000
_cell.length_b   1.000
_cell.length_c   1.000
_cell.angle_alpha   90.00
_cell.angle_beta   90.00
_cell.angle_gamma   90.00
#
_symmetry.space_group_name_H-M   'P 1'
#
loop_
_entity.id
_entity.type
_entity.pdbx_description
1 polymer ?
#
loop_
_entity_poly.entity_id
_entity_poly.type
_entity_poly.pdbx_seq_one_letter_code
_entity_poly.pdbx_strand_id
1 'polypeptide(L)'
;MTTTTTTAADETAATHTAPATAPSRAPFAAHVATAATAAAASHGVKRGGGGARRPSFVVLVGLPGAGKSTFARALSQGGEWEVISQDALGSKGAVESAVVNAIKAGKRVLVDRCNVRVADRKRILDIGMIEPSDAVAVHLTTAPEACVQRVAARTDHPTIPYGHGRSAVASMAKALERPTLAEGFAAVHTLDNDVQVRALLRSWGGCEPEPVVPELAKFPRTHHVLNTGGSAVTRDDLVMSGTDARRFHDGSVTVVAEEKVDGANLGFSLTKDYEVRCQNRAHFVTSASHAQWRSLDAWLEEHSWALCQLLEPEVEVLFGEWCALQHSVPYSRLPGPFIAFDIYNKRTRTFASVAERNRRLRGLGIPIVRQIARRRFHSAHELLALLDEHSAYGDGLVEGAYLRIDAPADEGGTTNCVRGKIVRPDFIQGCADGHWLSKEPIKNGIRPEQWDEPAEEEEAVEDEAGTVISL
;
A
#
# COMPACT_ATOMS: atom_id res chain seq x y z
N MET A 1 -28.24 69.86 -55.06
CA MET A 1 -27.47 70.51 -53.98
C MET A 1 -26.38 69.54 -53.54
N THR A 2 -25.14 70.03 -53.51
CA THR A 2 -23.91 69.46 -52.93
C THR A 2 -23.35 68.12 -53.47
N THR A 3 -22.24 68.27 -54.19
CA THR A 3 -21.10 67.37 -54.51
C THR A 3 -20.51 66.70 -53.24
N THR A 4 -19.72 65.61 -53.23
CA THR A 4 -18.43 65.37 -53.94
C THR A 4 -17.86 63.94 -53.63
N THR A 5 -17.22 63.31 -54.64
CA THR A 5 -16.02 62.41 -54.66
C THR A 5 -15.82 61.12 -53.82
N THR A 6 -15.74 59.98 -54.54
CA THR A 6 -14.61 59.03 -54.78
C THR A 6 -13.42 58.88 -53.82
N THR A 7 -13.10 57.61 -53.44
CA THR A 7 -11.78 56.88 -53.46
C THR A 7 -11.99 55.48 -52.83
N ALA A 8 -11.80 54.32 -53.49
CA ALA A 8 -10.58 53.64 -53.98
C ALA A 8 -9.66 53.07 -52.88
N ALA A 9 -9.59 51.73 -52.76
CA ALA A 9 -8.50 50.85 -52.26
C ALA A 9 -9.13 49.49 -51.83
N ASP A 10 -8.53 48.31 -51.99
CA ASP A 10 -7.42 47.80 -52.80
C ASP A 10 -7.56 46.27 -52.70
N GLU A 11 -7.30 45.56 -53.80
CA GLU A 11 -7.23 44.11 -53.85
C GLU A 11 -5.84 43.68 -53.35
N THR A 12 -5.77 42.87 -52.29
CA THR A 12 -4.61 42.01 -52.07
C THR A 12 -5.04 40.61 -51.70
N ALA A 13 -4.86 39.71 -52.66
CA ALA A 13 -4.90 38.27 -52.50
C ALA A 13 -3.89 37.82 -51.43
N ALA A 14 -4.35 37.02 -50.47
CA ALA A 14 -3.49 36.24 -49.58
C ALA A 14 -3.89 34.77 -49.70
N THR A 15 -3.09 34.08 -50.52
CA THR A 15 -2.77 32.65 -50.53
C THR A 15 -3.46 31.76 -49.48
N HIS A 16 -4.30 30.85 -49.97
CA HIS A 16 -4.68 29.62 -49.30
C HIS A 16 -3.42 28.85 -48.84
N THR A 17 -3.23 28.75 -47.54
CA THR A 17 -2.28 27.82 -46.93
C THR A 17 -3.07 26.90 -46.02
N ALA A 18 -3.20 25.64 -46.40
CA ALA A 18 -3.85 24.60 -45.63
C ALA A 18 -3.11 24.36 -44.30
N PRO A 19 -3.79 24.07 -43.19
CA PRO A 19 -3.12 23.69 -41.95
C PRO A 19 -2.47 22.31 -42.11
N ALA A 20 -1.22 22.22 -41.68
CA ALA A 20 -0.38 21.04 -41.71
C ALA A 20 -1.00 19.87 -40.92
N THR A 21 -1.04 18.72 -41.57
CA THR A 21 -1.35 17.41 -40.99
C THR A 21 -0.40 17.07 -39.85
N ALA A 22 -0.97 16.76 -38.68
CA ALA A 22 -0.25 16.24 -37.53
C ALA A 22 0.41 14.87 -37.84
N PRO A 23 1.59 14.56 -37.28
CA PRO A 23 2.26 13.29 -37.53
C PRO A 23 1.54 12.15 -36.80
N SER A 24 1.27 11.08 -37.56
CA SER A 24 0.83 9.77 -37.10
C SER A 24 1.73 9.25 -35.97
N ARG A 25 1.15 9.04 -34.77
CA ARG A 25 1.80 8.33 -33.66
C ARG A 25 1.73 6.82 -33.94
N ALA A 26 2.89 6.20 -34.10
CA ALA A 26 3.04 4.76 -34.03
C ALA A 26 2.71 4.25 -32.61
N PRO A 27 2.08 3.08 -32.46
CA PRO A 27 1.79 2.53 -31.14
C PRO A 27 3.07 2.00 -30.49
N PHE A 28 3.36 2.48 -29.28
CA PHE A 28 4.36 1.88 -28.40
C PHE A 28 3.71 0.69 -27.69
N ALA A 29 4.13 -0.53 -28.01
CA ALA A 29 3.61 -1.74 -27.39
C ALA A 29 4.03 -1.80 -25.92
N ALA A 30 3.07 -1.67 -25.01
CA ALA A 30 3.24 -2.01 -23.61
C ALA A 30 3.52 -3.52 -23.51
N HIS A 31 4.71 -3.90 -23.02
CA HIS A 31 4.99 -5.28 -22.66
C HIS A 31 4.29 -5.59 -21.35
N VAL A 32 3.03 -6.03 -21.45
CA VAL A 32 2.34 -6.77 -20.39
C VAL A 32 3.00 -8.14 -20.32
N ALA A 33 3.68 -8.44 -19.21
CA ALA A 33 4.24 -9.76 -18.96
C ALA A 33 3.09 -10.75 -18.65
N THR A 34 2.57 -11.40 -19.68
CA THR A 34 1.60 -12.48 -19.57
C THR A 34 2.29 -13.73 -19.04
N ALA A 35 2.14 -14.02 -17.73
CA ALA A 35 2.51 -15.32 -17.18
C ALA A 35 1.40 -16.35 -17.50
N ALA A 36 1.48 -16.96 -18.69
CA ALA A 36 0.66 -18.10 -19.05
C ALA A 36 1.38 -19.43 -18.71
N THR A 37 0.58 -20.33 -18.16
CA THR A 37 0.81 -21.72 -17.79
C THR A 37 1.60 -22.52 -18.84
N ALA A 38 2.70 -23.15 -18.43
CA ALA A 38 3.28 -24.28 -19.15
C ALA A 38 3.76 -25.34 -18.15
N ALA A 39 2.95 -26.38 -18.01
CA ALA A 39 3.40 -27.66 -17.47
C ALA A 39 4.21 -28.40 -18.54
N ALA A 40 5.16 -29.21 -18.05
CA ALA A 40 5.74 -30.42 -18.64
C ALA A 40 7.21 -30.37 -19.11
N ALA A 41 7.84 -31.52 -18.80
CA ALA A 41 9.00 -32.14 -19.41
C ALA A 41 10.40 -31.72 -18.93
N SER A 42 10.85 -32.46 -17.92
CA SER A 42 12.23 -32.78 -17.60
C SER A 42 13.12 -32.97 -18.83
N HIS A 43 14.14 -32.12 -19.02
CA HIS A 43 15.32 -32.44 -19.82
C HIS A 43 16.57 -32.05 -19.01
N GLY A 44 17.32 -33.08 -18.62
CA GLY A 44 18.51 -32.97 -17.81
C GLY A 44 19.63 -32.23 -18.54
N VAL A 45 19.97 -31.04 -18.03
CA VAL A 45 21.24 -30.40 -18.34
C VAL A 45 22.24 -30.84 -17.26
N LYS A 46 23.18 -31.71 -17.65
CA LYS A 46 24.37 -32.02 -16.85
C LYS A 46 25.22 -30.75 -16.71
N ARG A 47 25.14 -30.09 -15.55
CA ARG A 47 26.10 -29.04 -15.16
C ARG A 47 27.36 -29.70 -14.61
N GLY A 48 28.43 -29.67 -15.39
CA GLY A 48 29.76 -30.14 -15.00
C GLY A 48 30.48 -29.15 -14.07
N GLY A 49 30.97 -29.69 -12.96
CA GLY A 49 32.35 -29.52 -12.46
C GLY A 49 32.84 -28.11 -12.10
N GLY A 50 32.66 -27.73 -10.83
CA GLY A 50 33.29 -26.53 -10.23
C GLY A 50 32.50 -25.89 -9.07
N GLY A 51 31.38 -26.49 -8.66
CA GLY A 51 30.53 -25.94 -7.59
C GLY A 51 31.18 -26.08 -6.21
N ALA A 52 31.24 -24.97 -5.46
CA ALA A 52 31.54 -25.00 -4.03
C ALA A 52 30.69 -26.09 -3.34
N ARG A 53 31.32 -26.88 -2.47
CA ARG A 53 30.65 -27.96 -1.72
C ARG A 53 29.44 -27.38 -0.99
N ARG A 54 28.24 -27.82 -1.36
CA ARG A 54 26.99 -27.40 -0.70
C ARG A 54 26.88 -28.11 0.65
N PRO A 55 26.64 -27.39 1.76
CA PRO A 55 26.51 -28.02 3.08
C PRO A 55 25.24 -28.87 3.15
N SER A 56 25.27 -29.98 3.88
CA SER A 56 24.06 -30.77 4.14
C SER A 56 23.22 -30.20 5.28
N PHE A 57 23.82 -29.36 6.14
CA PHE A 57 23.16 -28.79 7.30
C PHE A 57 23.44 -27.30 7.46
N VAL A 58 22.39 -26.49 7.55
CA VAL A 58 22.47 -25.03 7.68
C VAL A 58 21.72 -24.56 8.93
N VAL A 59 22.38 -23.74 9.73
CA VAL A 59 21.80 -23.09 10.91
C VAL A 59 21.70 -21.59 10.66
N LEU A 60 20.48 -21.05 10.57
CA LEU A 60 20.27 -19.61 10.41
C LEU A 60 20.37 -18.88 11.76
N VAL A 61 21.21 -17.86 11.84
CA VAL A 61 21.43 -17.02 13.01
C VAL A 61 21.03 -15.58 12.69
N GLY A 62 20.32 -14.92 13.60
CA GLY A 62 19.97 -13.51 13.45
C GLY A 62 18.66 -13.14 14.13
N LEU A 63 18.43 -11.84 14.31
CA LEU A 63 17.27 -11.31 15.03
C LEU A 63 15.94 -11.59 14.29
N PRO A 64 14.80 -11.63 15.00
CA PRO A 64 13.50 -11.55 14.34
C PRO A 64 13.46 -10.32 13.41
N GLY A 65 13.02 -10.49 12.16
CA GLY A 65 13.08 -9.41 11.15
C GLY A 65 14.37 -9.35 10.31
N ALA A 66 15.40 -10.13 10.63
CA ALA A 66 16.68 -10.10 9.90
C ALA A 66 16.66 -10.76 8.51
N GLY A 67 15.53 -11.30 8.04
CA GLY A 67 15.41 -11.91 6.70
C GLY A 67 15.69 -13.42 6.63
N LYS A 68 15.85 -14.12 7.76
CA LYS A 68 16.09 -15.58 7.82
C LYS A 68 15.05 -16.41 7.04
N SER A 69 13.76 -16.20 7.29
CA SER A 69 12.70 -16.96 6.61
C SER A 69 12.63 -16.65 5.10
N THR A 70 13.01 -15.43 4.70
CA THR A 70 13.17 -15.07 3.28
C THR A 70 14.32 -15.85 2.66
N PHE A 71 15.46 -15.92 3.33
CA PHE A 71 16.61 -16.73 2.91
C PHE A 71 16.23 -18.22 2.81
N ALA A 72 15.56 -18.76 3.83
CA ALA A 72 15.13 -20.15 3.87
C ALA A 72 14.22 -20.51 2.69
N ARG A 73 13.22 -19.67 2.40
CA ARG A 73 12.30 -19.86 1.27
C ARG A 73 13.03 -19.80 -0.07
N ALA A 74 13.90 -18.82 -0.25
CA ALA A 74 14.68 -18.67 -1.49
C ALA A 74 15.60 -19.87 -1.74
N LEU A 75 16.16 -20.46 -0.67
CA LEU A 75 16.99 -21.65 -0.77
C LEU A 75 16.16 -22.93 -1.03
N SER A 76 14.97 -23.05 -0.45
CA SER A 76 14.16 -24.28 -0.54
C SER A 76 13.26 -24.37 -1.77
N GLN A 77 13.09 -23.29 -2.56
CA GLN A 77 12.29 -23.30 -3.79
C GLN A 77 12.75 -24.35 -4.81
N GLY A 78 14.04 -24.72 -4.81
CA GLY A 78 14.58 -25.79 -5.65
C GLY A 78 14.25 -27.22 -5.19
N GLY A 79 13.53 -27.40 -4.08
CA GLY A 79 13.09 -28.71 -3.56
C GLY A 79 14.18 -29.56 -2.88
N GLU A 80 15.45 -29.12 -2.91
CA GLU A 80 16.57 -29.86 -2.31
C GLU A 80 16.66 -29.74 -0.77
N TRP A 81 16.00 -28.74 -0.18
CA TRP A 81 16.16 -28.36 1.23
C TRP A 81 14.88 -28.55 2.03
N GLU A 82 14.98 -29.25 3.16
CA GLU A 82 13.94 -29.31 4.18
C GLU A 82 14.13 -28.14 5.15
N VAL A 83 13.16 -27.22 5.17
CA VAL A 83 13.17 -26.06 6.08
C VAL A 83 12.43 -26.40 7.35
N ILE A 84 13.15 -26.41 8.46
CA ILE A 84 12.61 -26.68 9.79
C ILE A 84 12.55 -25.36 10.56
N SER A 85 11.34 -24.81 10.66
CA SER A 85 11.08 -23.54 11.36
C SER A 85 10.44 -23.79 12.72
N GLN A 86 10.96 -23.13 13.76
CA GLN A 86 10.30 -23.17 15.08
C GLN A 86 8.94 -22.47 15.05
N ASP A 87 8.81 -21.41 14.25
CA ASP A 87 7.57 -20.65 14.16
C ASP A 87 6.43 -21.50 13.56
N ALA A 88 6.78 -22.46 12.68
CA ALA A 88 5.83 -23.42 12.12
C ALA A 88 5.52 -24.60 13.06
N LEU A 89 6.51 -25.09 13.82
CA LEU A 89 6.39 -26.29 14.66
C LEU A 89 6.00 -26.00 16.13
N GLY A 90 6.00 -24.73 16.54
CA GLY A 90 5.49 -24.26 17.83
C GLY A 90 6.38 -24.52 19.06
N SER A 91 7.24 -25.55 19.06
CA SER A 91 8.09 -25.88 20.22
C SER A 91 9.53 -26.27 19.86
N LYS A 92 10.45 -26.08 20.82
CA LYS A 92 11.87 -26.48 20.67
C LYS A 92 12.02 -27.99 20.43
N GLY A 93 11.31 -28.81 21.20
CA GLY A 93 11.37 -30.28 21.08
C GLY A 93 10.80 -30.81 19.76
N ALA A 94 9.80 -30.13 19.19
CA ALA A 94 9.27 -30.48 17.86
C ALA A 94 10.29 -30.19 16.75
N VAL A 95 11.01 -29.07 16.82
CA VAL A 95 12.12 -28.76 15.89
C VAL A 95 13.21 -29.82 15.98
N GLU A 96 13.62 -30.18 17.19
CA GLU A 96 14.67 -31.19 17.42
C GLU A 96 14.27 -32.55 16.84
N SER A 97 13.03 -32.98 17.06
CA SER A 97 12.49 -34.21 16.49
C SER A 97 12.43 -34.17 14.96
N ALA A 98 12.01 -33.04 14.39
CA ALA A 98 11.97 -32.84 12.94
C ALA A 98 13.37 -32.88 12.31
N VAL A 99 14.37 -32.29 12.99
CA VAL A 99 15.78 -32.32 12.54
C VAL A 99 16.28 -33.75 12.46
N VAL A 100 16.08 -34.54 13.53
CA VAL A 100 16.49 -35.96 13.56
C VAL A 100 15.83 -36.75 12.42
N ASN A 101 14.54 -36.55 12.19
CA ASN A 101 13.81 -37.27 11.15
C ASN A 101 14.28 -36.89 9.74
N ALA A 102 14.53 -35.61 9.48
CA ALA A 102 14.99 -35.14 8.19
C ALA A 102 16.42 -35.63 7.86
N ILE A 103 17.31 -35.65 8.86
CA ILE A 103 18.67 -36.19 8.73
C ILE A 103 18.63 -37.71 8.45
N LYS A 104 17.81 -38.47 9.19
CA LYS A 104 17.63 -39.91 8.95
C LYS A 104 17.08 -40.21 7.55
N ALA A 105 16.28 -39.31 6.99
CA ALA A 105 15.77 -39.40 5.63
C ALA A 105 16.78 -38.96 4.55
N GLY A 106 18.01 -38.58 4.92
CA GLY A 106 19.07 -38.16 4.00
C GLY A 106 18.81 -36.81 3.32
N LYS A 107 17.93 -35.97 3.88
CA LYS A 107 17.62 -34.65 3.33
C LYS A 107 18.67 -33.62 3.74
N ARG A 108 18.86 -32.57 2.92
CA ARG A 108 19.58 -31.36 3.35
C ARG A 108 18.66 -30.55 4.25
N VAL A 109 19.15 -30.13 5.41
CA VAL A 109 18.32 -29.51 6.44
C VAL A 109 18.75 -28.06 6.65
N LEU A 110 17.78 -27.17 6.71
CA LEU A 110 17.96 -25.79 7.13
C LEU A 110 17.10 -25.52 8.37
N VAL A 111 17.71 -24.99 9.43
CA VAL A 111 17.02 -24.66 10.69
C VAL A 111 16.79 -23.15 10.79
N ASP A 112 15.52 -22.73 10.73
CA ASP A 112 15.08 -21.34 10.88
C ASP A 112 14.53 -21.08 12.30
N ARG A 113 15.43 -20.71 13.23
CA ARG A 113 15.12 -20.60 14.67
C ARG A 113 15.76 -19.39 15.39
N CYS A 114 16.19 -18.35 14.67
CA CYS A 114 16.98 -17.20 15.20
C CYS A 114 18.34 -17.55 15.82
N ASN A 115 18.46 -18.66 16.55
CA ASN A 115 19.69 -19.30 17.04
C ASN A 115 20.67 -18.34 17.72
N VAL A 116 20.13 -17.47 18.58
CA VAL A 116 20.86 -16.32 19.14
C VAL A 116 21.91 -16.71 20.19
N ARG A 117 21.78 -17.85 20.87
CA ARG A 117 22.75 -18.33 21.89
C ARG A 117 23.59 -19.49 21.38
N VAL A 118 24.87 -19.54 21.77
CA VAL A 118 25.80 -20.66 21.54
C VAL A 118 25.22 -21.98 22.04
N ALA A 119 24.61 -21.98 23.24
CA ALA A 119 24.03 -23.20 23.83
C ALA A 119 22.87 -23.79 23.00
N ASP A 120 22.05 -22.94 22.37
CA ASP A 120 20.97 -23.42 21.49
C ASP A 120 21.55 -24.03 20.20
N ARG A 121 22.62 -23.42 19.63
CA ARG A 121 23.31 -23.93 18.44
C ARG A 121 24.03 -25.24 18.70
N LYS A 122 24.73 -25.34 19.82
CA LYS A 122 25.39 -26.57 20.26
C LYS A 122 24.40 -27.74 20.37
N ARG A 123 23.23 -27.52 20.97
CA ARG A 123 22.19 -28.57 21.05
C ARG A 123 21.75 -29.05 19.67
N ILE A 124 21.53 -28.14 18.73
CA ILE A 124 21.13 -28.49 17.37
C ILE A 124 22.22 -29.33 16.66
N LEU A 125 23.49 -28.95 16.83
CA LEU A 125 24.62 -29.71 16.28
C LEU A 125 24.74 -31.10 16.92
N ASP A 126 24.61 -31.19 18.24
CA ASP A 126 24.70 -32.46 18.99
C ASP A 126 23.57 -33.44 18.58
N ILE A 127 22.36 -32.92 18.31
CA ILE A 127 21.17 -33.72 17.97
C ILE A 127 21.28 -34.40 16.61
N GLY A 128 21.93 -33.75 15.65
CA GLY A 128 22.02 -34.29 14.29
C GLY A 128 23.09 -35.36 14.11
N MET A 129 23.93 -35.63 15.12
CA MET A 129 25.17 -36.42 14.97
C MET A 129 25.95 -36.03 13.70
N ILE A 130 25.93 -34.74 13.39
CA ILE A 130 26.42 -34.21 12.12
C ILE A 130 27.93 -34.18 12.21
N GLU A 131 28.59 -34.77 11.23
CA GLU A 131 30.03 -34.61 11.07
C GLU A 131 30.36 -33.11 11.07
N PRO A 132 31.28 -32.63 11.94
CA PRO A 132 31.63 -31.21 12.05
C PRO A 132 32.02 -30.56 10.70
N SER A 133 32.42 -31.39 9.73
CA SER A 133 32.84 -30.98 8.40
C SER A 133 31.71 -30.62 7.42
N ASP A 134 30.44 -30.68 7.81
CA ASP A 134 29.31 -30.47 6.87
C ASP A 134 28.19 -29.51 7.36
N ALA A 135 28.31 -28.99 8.59
CA ALA A 135 27.39 -28.01 9.16
C ALA A 135 27.90 -26.57 8.99
N VAL A 136 27.02 -25.66 8.55
CA VAL A 136 27.36 -24.25 8.31
C VAL A 136 26.40 -23.32 9.06
N ALA A 137 26.94 -22.26 9.66
CA ALA A 137 26.14 -21.18 10.23
C ALA A 137 26.02 -20.01 9.24
N VAL A 138 24.80 -19.47 9.08
CA VAL A 138 24.54 -18.26 8.28
C VAL A 138 23.99 -17.19 9.21
N HIS A 139 24.77 -16.14 9.43
CA HIS A 139 24.43 -15.03 10.31
C HIS A 139 23.96 -13.82 9.51
N LEU A 140 22.67 -13.49 9.60
CA LEU A 140 22.12 -12.27 9.01
C LEU A 140 22.19 -11.11 10.02
N THR A 141 22.99 -10.10 9.72
CA THR A 141 23.36 -9.03 10.66
C THR A 141 22.54 -7.75 10.49
N THR A 142 21.32 -7.84 9.99
CA THR A 142 20.42 -6.67 9.88
C THR A 142 20.36 -5.94 11.24
N ALA A 143 20.52 -4.62 11.21
CA ALA A 143 20.52 -3.79 12.42
C ALA A 143 19.25 -4.00 13.27
N PRO A 144 19.35 -3.98 14.61
CA PRO A 144 18.20 -4.15 15.50
C PRO A 144 17.04 -3.19 15.21
N GLU A 145 17.33 -1.95 14.85
CA GLU A 145 16.34 -0.90 14.53
C GLU A 145 15.51 -1.29 13.30
N ALA A 146 16.18 -1.72 12.23
CA ALA A 146 15.54 -2.22 11.03
C ALA A 146 14.75 -3.51 11.29
N CYS A 147 15.26 -4.38 12.17
CA CYS A 147 14.55 -5.58 12.60
C CYS A 147 13.26 -5.24 13.37
N VAL A 148 13.29 -4.26 14.27
CA VAL A 148 12.10 -3.77 15.00
C VAL A 148 11.05 -3.26 14.03
N GLN A 149 11.44 -2.43 13.07
CA GLN A 149 10.53 -1.91 12.04
C GLN A 149 9.89 -3.05 11.26
N ARG A 150 10.72 -3.98 10.74
CA ARG A 150 10.24 -5.14 9.97
C ARG A 150 9.32 -6.05 10.77
N VAL A 151 9.56 -6.27 12.07
CA VAL A 151 8.69 -7.10 12.91
C VAL A 151 7.40 -6.36 13.27
N ALA A 152 7.44 -5.06 13.55
CA ALA A 152 6.24 -4.26 13.79
C ALA A 152 5.31 -4.23 12.57
N ALA A 153 5.88 -4.31 11.36
CA ALA A 153 5.14 -4.36 10.10
C ALA A 153 4.57 -5.75 9.73
N ARG A 154 4.95 -6.83 10.44
CA ARG A 154 4.47 -8.20 10.13
C ARG A 154 3.01 -8.37 10.54
N THR A 155 2.16 -8.78 9.60
CA THR A 155 0.77 -9.18 9.85
C THR A 155 0.57 -10.69 9.96
N ASP A 156 1.52 -11.49 9.50
CA ASP A 156 1.41 -12.97 9.43
C ASP A 156 2.45 -13.66 10.33
N HIS A 157 2.41 -13.42 11.65
CA HIS A 157 3.22 -14.21 12.58
C HIS A 157 2.34 -14.99 13.57
N PRO A 158 2.41 -16.33 13.60
CA PRO A 158 1.56 -17.16 14.47
C PRO A 158 1.83 -16.96 15.97
N THR A 159 2.96 -16.33 16.35
CA THR A 159 3.44 -16.30 17.75
C THR A 159 3.71 -14.90 18.32
N ILE A 160 3.44 -13.80 17.60
CA ILE A 160 3.64 -12.43 18.12
C ILE A 160 2.40 -11.59 17.81
N PRO A 161 1.57 -11.26 18.83
CA PRO A 161 0.45 -10.34 18.66
C PRO A 161 0.90 -8.96 18.20
N TYR A 162 0.03 -8.28 17.45
CA TYR A 162 0.24 -6.94 16.89
C TYR A 162 0.88 -5.96 17.89
N GLY A 163 2.00 -5.32 17.52
CA GLY A 163 2.67 -4.32 18.35
C GLY A 163 3.65 -4.86 19.42
N HIS A 164 3.75 -6.18 19.63
CA HIS A 164 4.58 -6.77 20.70
C HIS A 164 5.97 -7.28 20.25
N GLY A 165 6.37 -7.09 19.00
CA GLY A 165 7.66 -7.59 18.48
C GLY A 165 8.90 -6.85 18.98
N ARG A 166 8.76 -5.59 19.42
CA ARG A 166 9.90 -4.75 19.84
C ARG A 166 10.63 -5.31 21.06
N SER A 167 9.90 -5.79 22.07
CA SER A 167 10.49 -6.39 23.27
C SER A 167 11.20 -7.70 22.95
N ALA A 168 10.65 -8.50 22.03
CA ALA A 168 11.27 -9.73 21.55
C ALA A 168 12.58 -9.45 20.80
N VAL A 169 12.60 -8.49 19.86
CA VAL A 169 13.82 -8.10 19.15
C VAL A 169 14.87 -7.55 20.13
N ALA A 170 14.48 -6.66 21.05
CA ALA A 170 15.40 -6.09 22.04
C ALA A 170 15.98 -7.15 22.99
N SER A 171 15.15 -8.09 23.46
CA SER A 171 15.58 -9.21 24.31
C SER A 171 16.54 -10.14 23.57
N MET A 172 16.20 -10.51 22.33
CA MET A 172 17.05 -11.37 21.51
C MET A 172 18.34 -10.68 21.06
N ALA A 173 18.35 -9.37 20.84
CA ALA A 173 19.55 -8.59 20.56
C ALA A 173 20.54 -8.60 21.73
N LYS A 174 20.04 -8.49 22.97
CA LYS A 174 20.86 -8.64 24.17
C LYS A 174 21.43 -10.06 24.33
N ALA A 175 20.71 -11.06 23.87
CA ALA A 175 21.10 -12.46 23.95
C ALA A 175 21.90 -12.97 22.74
N LEU A 176 22.11 -12.14 21.71
CA LEU A 176 22.76 -12.56 20.46
C LEU A 176 24.26 -12.69 20.64
N GLU A 177 24.73 -13.92 20.64
CA GLU A 177 26.13 -14.31 20.60
C GLU A 177 26.51 -14.66 19.16
N ARG A 178 27.49 -13.93 18.60
CA ARG A 178 27.94 -14.13 17.21
C ARG A 178 28.42 -15.58 17.01
N PRO A 179 28.02 -16.25 15.91
CA PRO A 179 28.48 -17.60 15.63
C PRO A 179 29.97 -17.63 15.30
N THR A 180 30.66 -18.67 15.75
CA THR A 180 32.12 -18.85 15.55
C THR A 180 32.45 -20.29 15.15
N LEU A 181 33.62 -20.48 14.54
CA LEU A 181 34.11 -21.83 14.17
C LEU A 181 34.38 -22.72 15.39
N ALA A 182 34.65 -22.13 16.56
CA ALA A 182 34.87 -22.87 17.81
C ALA A 182 33.65 -23.69 18.26
N GLU A 183 32.47 -23.41 17.70
CA GLU A 183 31.23 -24.15 17.98
C GLU A 183 31.13 -25.47 17.20
N GLY A 184 32.05 -25.75 16.27
CA GLY A 184 32.07 -26.97 15.47
C GLY A 184 31.42 -26.84 14.09
N PHE A 185 31.15 -25.62 13.62
CA PHE A 185 30.74 -25.38 12.23
C PHE A 185 31.93 -25.48 11.27
N ALA A 186 31.71 -26.08 10.10
CA ALA A 186 32.67 -26.11 9.00
C ALA A 186 32.93 -24.70 8.42
N ALA A 187 31.90 -23.85 8.41
CA ALA A 187 32.01 -22.45 8.00
C ALA A 187 30.97 -21.58 8.72
N VAL A 188 31.28 -20.29 8.85
CA VAL A 188 30.36 -19.26 9.32
C VAL A 188 30.30 -18.14 8.26
N HIS A 189 29.13 -17.95 7.65
CA HIS A 189 28.89 -16.85 6.73
C HIS A 189 28.20 -15.71 7.47
N THR A 190 28.85 -14.55 7.55
CA THR A 190 28.24 -13.32 8.05
C THR A 190 27.75 -12.50 6.86
N LEU A 191 26.47 -12.17 6.85
CA LEU A 191 25.78 -11.49 5.75
C LEU A 191 25.17 -10.18 6.26
N ASP A 192 25.74 -9.09 5.78
CA ASP A 192 25.47 -7.71 6.16
C ASP A 192 24.66 -6.94 5.11
N ASN A 193 24.54 -7.46 3.88
CA ASN A 193 23.74 -6.86 2.83
C ASN A 193 23.15 -7.88 1.82
N ASP A 194 22.20 -7.41 1.01
CA ASP A 194 21.48 -8.25 0.04
C ASP A 194 22.38 -8.77 -1.10
N VAL A 195 23.52 -8.13 -1.37
CA VAL A 195 24.49 -8.61 -2.37
C VAL A 195 25.13 -9.91 -1.88
N GLN A 196 25.56 -9.96 -0.62
CA GLN A 196 26.13 -11.17 -0.02
C GLN A 196 25.09 -12.28 0.15
N VAL A 197 23.85 -11.93 0.52
CA VAL A 197 22.72 -12.88 0.58
C VAL A 197 22.52 -13.55 -0.78
N ARG A 198 22.42 -12.75 -1.86
CA ARG A 198 22.26 -13.27 -3.22
C ARG A 198 23.45 -14.10 -3.66
N ALA A 199 24.68 -13.66 -3.38
CA ALA A 199 25.89 -14.40 -3.73
C ALA A 199 25.91 -15.79 -3.07
N LEU A 200 25.54 -15.87 -1.78
CA LEU A 200 25.49 -17.14 -1.06
C LEU A 200 24.39 -18.05 -1.60
N LEU A 201 23.16 -17.53 -1.79
CA LEU A 201 22.04 -18.27 -2.35
C LEU A 201 22.39 -18.83 -3.74
N ARG A 202 22.97 -18.03 -4.63
CA ARG A 202 23.43 -18.47 -5.95
C ARG A 202 24.46 -19.60 -5.84
N SER A 203 25.41 -19.51 -4.92
CA SER A 203 26.43 -20.55 -4.74
C SER A 203 25.85 -21.89 -4.24
N TRP A 204 24.72 -21.84 -3.52
CA TRP A 204 24.02 -23.03 -3.01
C TRP A 204 22.84 -23.48 -3.89
N GLY A 205 22.62 -22.85 -5.04
CA GLY A 205 21.55 -23.20 -5.97
C GLY A 205 20.16 -22.72 -5.54
N GLY A 206 20.07 -21.76 -4.62
CA GLY A 206 18.83 -21.06 -4.29
C GLY A 206 18.41 -20.09 -5.39
N CYS A 207 17.11 -19.81 -5.44
CA CYS A 207 16.54 -18.77 -6.30
C CYS A 207 16.89 -17.39 -5.76
N GLU A 208 16.86 -16.35 -6.61
CA GLU A 208 16.98 -14.99 -6.10
C GLU A 208 15.78 -14.70 -5.18
N PRO A 209 16.00 -14.19 -3.95
CA PRO A 209 14.91 -13.79 -3.10
C PRO A 209 14.15 -12.69 -3.84
N GLU A 210 12.82 -12.84 -3.96
CA GLU A 210 11.96 -11.82 -4.54
C GLU A 210 12.32 -10.45 -3.95
N PRO A 211 12.37 -9.39 -4.78
CA PRO A 211 12.73 -8.06 -4.32
C PRO A 211 11.88 -7.71 -3.10
N VAL A 212 12.54 -7.20 -2.05
CA VAL A 212 11.87 -6.73 -0.83
C VAL A 212 10.80 -5.74 -1.27
N VAL A 213 9.54 -6.16 -1.22
CA VAL A 213 8.41 -5.29 -1.53
C VAL A 213 8.51 -4.12 -0.55
N PRO A 214 8.64 -2.87 -1.03
CA PRO A 214 8.71 -1.72 -0.15
C PRO A 214 7.53 -1.73 0.81
N GLU A 215 7.82 -1.37 2.06
CA GLU A 215 6.88 -1.46 3.18
C GLU A 215 5.55 -0.79 2.79
N LEU A 216 4.48 -1.59 2.83
CA LEU A 216 3.12 -1.17 2.50
C LEU A 216 2.74 0.04 3.38
N ALA A 217 2.59 1.22 2.78
CA ALA A 217 2.07 2.39 3.47
C ALA A 217 0.57 2.19 3.68
N LYS A 218 0.16 1.67 4.83
CA LYS A 218 -1.27 1.46 5.13
C LYS A 218 -1.99 2.80 5.27
N PHE A 219 -3.17 2.90 4.66
CA PHE A 219 -4.04 4.04 4.94
C PHE A 219 -4.48 3.99 6.42
N PRO A 220 -4.29 5.07 7.19
CA PRO A 220 -4.55 5.07 8.62
C PRO A 220 -6.06 5.00 8.91
N ARG A 221 -6.40 4.42 10.06
CA ARG A 221 -7.79 4.42 10.54
C ARG A 221 -8.21 5.86 10.83
N THR A 222 -9.34 6.29 10.28
CA THR A 222 -9.87 7.63 10.54
C THR A 222 -10.78 7.61 11.75
N HIS A 223 -10.62 8.58 12.65
CA HIS A 223 -11.42 8.67 13.87
C HIS A 223 -12.80 9.29 13.58
N HIS A 224 -13.83 8.83 14.29
CA HIS A 224 -15.09 9.53 14.39
C HIS A 224 -14.91 10.84 15.17
N VAL A 225 -15.30 11.97 14.58
CA VAL A 225 -15.31 13.27 15.26
C VAL A 225 -16.43 13.30 16.30
N LEU A 226 -17.61 12.81 15.93
CA LEU A 226 -18.78 12.73 16.78
C LEU A 226 -19.31 11.30 16.81
N ASN A 227 -19.83 10.87 17.97
CA ASN A 227 -20.60 9.65 18.07
C ASN A 227 -22.07 9.96 17.76
N THR A 228 -22.52 9.54 16.58
CA THR A 228 -23.89 9.73 16.09
C THR A 228 -24.87 8.68 16.63
N GLY A 229 -24.39 7.71 17.41
CA GLY A 229 -25.19 6.61 17.93
C GLY A 229 -25.56 5.58 16.86
N GLY A 230 -26.51 4.70 17.18
CA GLY A 230 -26.97 3.66 16.26
C GLY A 230 -25.89 2.63 15.93
N SER A 231 -25.84 2.21 14.66
CA SER A 231 -24.83 1.29 14.11
C SER A 231 -23.60 2.01 13.55
N ALA A 232 -23.57 3.34 13.58
CA ALA A 232 -22.53 4.15 12.95
C ALA A 232 -21.16 4.07 13.64
N VAL A 233 -21.16 3.80 14.95
CA VAL A 233 -19.96 3.68 15.78
C VAL A 233 -19.99 2.34 16.50
N THR A 234 -19.06 1.46 16.16
CA THR A 234 -18.88 0.15 16.79
C THR A 234 -17.87 0.22 17.93
N ARG A 235 -17.70 -0.86 18.70
CA ARG A 235 -16.68 -0.94 19.77
C ARG A 235 -15.24 -0.88 19.22
N ASP A 236 -15.04 -1.21 17.95
CA ASP A 236 -13.73 -1.24 17.30
C ASP A 236 -13.35 0.09 16.62
N ASP A 237 -14.30 1.03 16.56
CA ASP A 237 -14.10 2.36 16.01
C ASP A 237 -13.30 3.27 16.95
N LEU A 238 -12.49 4.12 16.33
CA LEU A 238 -11.75 5.15 17.04
C LEU A 238 -12.62 6.40 17.12
N VAL A 239 -12.90 6.89 18.32
CA VAL A 239 -13.64 8.15 18.54
C VAL A 239 -12.67 9.18 19.09
N MET A 240 -12.71 10.40 18.53
CA MET A 240 -11.87 11.50 19.00
C MET A 240 -12.22 11.89 20.43
N SER A 241 -11.23 12.41 21.16
CA SER A 241 -11.46 13.05 22.44
C SER A 241 -12.32 14.31 22.26
N GLY A 242 -13.09 14.70 23.27
CA GLY A 242 -13.95 15.89 23.18
C GLY A 242 -13.17 17.19 22.89
N THR A 243 -11.91 17.28 23.30
CA THR A 243 -11.01 18.41 22.97
C THR A 243 -10.61 18.43 21.50
N ASP A 244 -10.28 17.28 20.92
CA ASP A 244 -9.85 17.20 19.52
C ASP A 244 -11.02 17.30 18.55
N ALA A 245 -12.17 16.72 18.92
CA ALA A 245 -13.41 16.83 18.15
C ALA A 245 -13.87 18.29 18.00
N ARG A 246 -13.74 19.11 19.07
CA ARG A 246 -14.14 20.51 19.06
C ARG A 246 -13.44 21.35 18.00
N ARG A 247 -12.20 21.00 17.63
CA ARG A 247 -11.45 21.73 16.58
C ARG A 247 -12.17 21.75 15.24
N PHE A 248 -13.06 20.79 14.99
CA PHE A 248 -13.85 20.74 13.76
C PHE A 248 -15.09 21.64 13.79
N HIS A 249 -15.49 22.17 14.95
CA HIS A 249 -16.77 22.84 15.11
C HIS A 249 -16.82 23.94 16.19
N ASP A 250 -15.68 24.53 16.54
CA ASP A 250 -15.60 25.66 17.48
C ASP A 250 -15.53 27.03 16.78
N GLY A 251 -15.63 27.05 15.45
CA GLY A 251 -15.55 28.24 14.61
C GLY A 251 -14.14 28.79 14.40
N SER A 252 -13.10 28.15 14.94
CA SER A 252 -11.73 28.68 14.88
C SER A 252 -11.02 28.44 13.55
N VAL A 253 -11.37 27.37 12.84
CA VAL A 253 -10.71 26.96 11.59
C VAL A 253 -11.72 26.61 10.51
N THR A 254 -11.31 26.78 9.24
CA THR A 254 -12.07 26.28 8.09
C THR A 254 -11.92 24.78 8.00
N VAL A 255 -13.04 24.07 7.90
CA VAL A 255 -13.10 22.62 7.70
C VAL A 255 -13.59 22.34 6.29
N VAL A 256 -12.91 21.44 5.60
CA VAL A 256 -13.38 20.86 4.34
C VAL A 256 -14.07 19.54 4.64
N ALA A 257 -15.31 19.40 4.18
CA ALA A 257 -16.11 18.20 4.29
C ALA A 257 -16.27 17.56 2.90
N GLU A 258 -15.92 16.29 2.78
CA GLU A 258 -15.98 15.51 1.54
C GLU A 258 -16.89 14.31 1.72
N GLU A 259 -17.64 13.94 0.68
CA GLU A 259 -18.55 12.79 0.73
C GLU A 259 -17.78 11.52 1.08
N LYS A 260 -18.22 10.83 2.12
CA LYS A 260 -17.68 9.51 2.43
C LYS A 260 -18.28 8.52 1.44
N VAL A 261 -17.42 7.78 0.74
CA VAL A 261 -17.82 6.74 -0.20
C VAL A 261 -17.59 5.36 0.42
N ASP A 262 -18.50 4.43 0.15
CA ASP A 262 -18.42 3.02 0.57
C ASP A 262 -17.96 2.13 -0.58
N GLY A 263 -16.78 1.55 -0.41
CA GLY A 263 -16.20 0.61 -1.35
C GLY A 263 -15.03 -0.11 -0.73
N ALA A 264 -14.07 -0.49 -1.54
CA ALA A 264 -12.82 -1.08 -1.10
C ALA A 264 -11.70 -0.05 -1.19
N ASN A 265 -11.11 0.31 -0.04
CA ASN A 265 -9.91 1.14 -0.02
C ASN A 265 -8.82 0.61 -0.96
N LEU A 266 -8.33 1.47 -1.85
CA LEU A 266 -7.30 1.18 -2.83
C LEU A 266 -6.26 2.30 -2.87
N GLY A 267 -4.98 1.92 -2.97
CA GLY A 267 -3.87 2.83 -3.13
C GLY A 267 -3.02 2.46 -4.35
N PHE A 268 -2.56 3.47 -5.09
CA PHE A 268 -1.64 3.34 -6.20
C PHE A 268 -0.30 3.99 -5.83
N SER A 269 0.80 3.28 -6.10
CA SER A 269 2.15 3.81 -5.92
C SER A 269 3.04 3.37 -7.08
N LEU A 270 4.15 4.05 -7.30
CA LEU A 270 5.08 3.73 -8.39
C LEU A 270 6.35 3.09 -7.84
N THR A 271 6.87 2.11 -8.58
CA THR A 271 8.24 1.61 -8.38
C THR A 271 9.25 2.63 -8.90
N LYS A 272 10.53 2.46 -8.54
CA LYS A 272 11.62 3.26 -9.12
C LYS A 272 11.66 3.21 -10.66
N ASP A 273 11.11 2.15 -11.25
CA ASP A 273 11.07 1.89 -12.69
C ASP A 273 9.72 2.30 -13.31
N TYR A 274 8.91 3.09 -12.59
CA TYR A 274 7.58 3.59 -12.99
C TYR A 274 6.52 2.52 -13.22
N GLU A 275 6.69 1.33 -12.64
CA GLU A 275 5.64 0.32 -12.63
C GLU A 275 4.59 0.65 -11.55
N VAL A 276 3.31 0.49 -11.87
CA VAL A 276 2.23 0.75 -10.90
C VAL A 276 2.07 -0.44 -9.96
N ARG A 277 2.07 -0.15 -8.66
CA ARG A 277 1.70 -1.09 -7.59
C ARG A 277 0.35 -0.69 -7.00
N CYS A 278 -0.55 -1.66 -6.90
CA CYS A 278 -1.88 -1.48 -6.33
C CYS A 278 -1.96 -2.13 -4.96
N GLN A 279 -2.51 -1.44 -3.96
CA GLN A 279 -2.64 -1.95 -2.60
C GLN A 279 -4.03 -1.74 -2.02
N ASN A 280 -4.57 -2.76 -1.36
CA ASN A 280 -5.66 -2.56 -0.41
C ASN A 280 -5.10 -2.15 0.95
N ARG A 281 -5.96 -2.09 1.98
CA ARG A 281 -5.56 -1.72 3.35
C ARG A 281 -4.57 -2.69 4.02
N ALA A 282 -4.48 -3.93 3.54
CA ALA A 282 -3.73 -5.02 4.17
C ALA A 282 -2.50 -5.48 3.36
N HIS A 283 -2.57 -5.49 2.02
CA HIS A 283 -1.56 -6.04 1.12
C HIS A 283 -1.67 -5.47 -0.31
N PHE A 284 -0.66 -5.74 -1.14
CA PHE A 284 -0.72 -5.48 -2.58
C PHE A 284 -1.70 -6.42 -3.28
N VAL A 285 -2.45 -5.90 -4.24
CA VAL A 285 -3.51 -6.61 -4.97
C VAL A 285 -3.30 -6.50 -6.47
N THR A 286 -3.84 -7.48 -7.19
CA THR A 286 -3.92 -7.51 -8.66
C THR A 286 -5.34 -7.89 -9.09
N SER A 287 -5.64 -7.82 -10.39
CA SER A 287 -6.91 -8.28 -10.95
C SER A 287 -7.24 -9.74 -10.63
N ALA A 288 -6.21 -10.56 -10.39
CA ALA A 288 -6.33 -11.97 -10.01
C ALA A 288 -6.61 -12.19 -8.52
N SER A 289 -6.45 -11.18 -7.65
CA SER A 289 -6.52 -11.38 -6.19
C SER A 289 -7.94 -11.64 -5.67
N HIS A 290 -8.95 -10.95 -6.20
CA HIS A 290 -10.35 -11.09 -5.79
C HIS A 290 -11.30 -10.57 -6.87
N ALA A 291 -12.56 -11.05 -6.90
CA ALA A 291 -13.54 -10.67 -7.91
C ALA A 291 -13.77 -9.16 -8.03
N GLN A 292 -13.64 -8.41 -6.92
CA GLN A 292 -13.78 -6.96 -6.90
C GLN A 292 -12.70 -6.21 -7.68
N TRP A 293 -11.52 -6.83 -7.87
CA TRP A 293 -10.38 -6.22 -8.57
C TRP A 293 -10.34 -6.57 -10.05
N ARG A 294 -11.29 -7.36 -10.59
CA ARG A 294 -11.22 -7.88 -11.96
C ARG A 294 -11.05 -6.80 -13.04
N SER A 295 -11.63 -5.62 -12.84
CA SER A 295 -11.52 -4.50 -13.79
C SER A 295 -10.33 -3.57 -13.51
N LEU A 296 -9.42 -3.94 -12.61
CA LEU A 296 -8.26 -3.13 -12.25
C LEU A 296 -7.30 -2.96 -13.43
N ASP A 297 -7.02 -4.02 -14.20
CA ASP A 297 -6.10 -3.95 -15.33
C ASP A 297 -6.61 -3.01 -16.43
N ALA A 298 -7.91 -3.08 -16.75
CA ALA A 298 -8.55 -2.17 -17.70
C ALA A 298 -8.49 -0.70 -17.24
N TRP A 299 -8.68 -0.44 -15.93
CA TRP A 299 -8.55 0.90 -15.38
C TRP A 299 -7.10 1.40 -15.44
N LEU A 300 -6.12 0.52 -15.17
CA LEU A 300 -4.70 0.83 -15.26
C LEU A 300 -4.26 1.13 -16.70
N GLU A 301 -4.78 0.41 -17.70
CA GLU A 301 -4.49 0.71 -19.11
C GLU A 301 -4.85 2.16 -19.49
N GLU A 302 -5.95 2.67 -18.92
CA GLU A 302 -6.42 4.04 -19.16
C GLU A 302 -5.66 5.09 -18.32
N HIS A 303 -5.30 4.77 -17.07
CA HIS A 303 -4.83 5.77 -16.10
C HIS A 303 -3.35 5.67 -15.69
N SER A 304 -2.59 4.66 -16.15
CA SER A 304 -1.18 4.50 -15.76
C SER A 304 -0.33 5.73 -16.10
N TRP A 305 -0.59 6.39 -17.24
CA TRP A 305 0.10 7.62 -17.59
C TRP A 305 -0.21 8.77 -16.62
N ALA A 306 -1.47 8.92 -16.22
CA ALA A 306 -1.89 9.90 -15.22
C ALA A 306 -1.20 9.65 -13.87
N LEU A 307 -1.10 8.39 -13.44
CA LEU A 307 -0.38 8.02 -12.22
C LEU A 307 1.12 8.37 -12.29
N CYS A 308 1.76 8.13 -13.44
CA CYS A 308 3.17 8.49 -13.67
C CYS A 308 3.41 10.00 -13.66
N GLN A 309 2.46 10.81 -14.15
CA GLN A 309 2.54 12.27 -14.04
C GLN A 309 2.27 12.76 -12.61
N LEU A 310 1.37 12.07 -11.90
CA LEU A 310 0.93 12.48 -10.59
C LEU A 310 1.96 12.19 -9.50
N LEU A 311 2.49 10.97 -9.43
CA LEU A 311 3.16 10.45 -8.23
C LEU A 311 4.70 10.47 -8.35
N GLU A 312 5.38 10.86 -7.28
CA GLU A 312 6.82 10.65 -7.14
C GLU A 312 7.13 9.14 -6.89
N PRO A 313 7.93 8.49 -7.75
CA PRO A 313 8.33 7.10 -7.61
C PRO A 313 8.91 6.74 -6.24
N GLU A 314 8.48 5.61 -5.70
CA GLU A 314 8.85 5.10 -4.36
C GLU A 314 8.51 6.04 -3.18
N VAL A 315 7.84 7.17 -3.41
CA VAL A 315 7.63 8.19 -2.37
C VAL A 315 6.17 8.43 -2.09
N GLU A 316 5.33 8.52 -3.13
CA GLU A 316 3.93 8.90 -2.96
C GLU A 316 2.96 7.75 -3.22
N VAL A 317 1.79 7.86 -2.60
CA VAL A 317 0.66 6.95 -2.79
C VAL A 317 -0.60 7.77 -3.02
N LEU A 318 -1.29 7.53 -4.13
CA LEU A 318 -2.66 8.02 -4.36
C LEU A 318 -3.63 7.04 -3.70
N PHE A 319 -4.40 7.50 -2.73
CA PHE A 319 -5.47 6.73 -2.12
C PHE A 319 -6.84 7.15 -2.66
N GLY A 320 -7.70 6.16 -2.79
CA GLY A 320 -9.09 6.33 -3.17
C GLY A 320 -9.94 5.13 -2.76
N GLU A 321 -11.21 5.20 -3.12
CA GLU A 321 -12.16 4.12 -2.89
C GLU A 321 -12.47 3.44 -4.23
N TRP A 322 -12.36 2.11 -4.25
CA TRP A 322 -12.72 1.29 -5.39
C TRP A 322 -14.15 0.79 -5.25
N CYS A 323 -15.02 1.25 -6.14
CA CYS A 323 -16.47 1.10 -6.05
C CYS A 323 -17.03 0.39 -7.29
N ALA A 324 -16.25 -0.46 -7.95
CA ALA A 324 -16.72 -1.23 -9.11
C ALA A 324 -17.90 -2.18 -8.77
N LEU A 325 -17.91 -2.69 -7.53
CA LEU A 325 -18.98 -3.51 -6.99
C LEU A 325 -19.70 -2.78 -5.85
N GLN A 326 -21.00 -3.01 -5.73
CA GLN A 326 -21.80 -2.55 -4.62
C GLN A 326 -21.34 -3.22 -3.33
N HIS A 327 -21.11 -2.40 -2.31
CA HIS A 327 -20.86 -2.84 -0.94
C HIS A 327 -22.17 -2.74 -0.14
N SER A 328 -22.28 -1.78 0.77
CA SER A 328 -23.49 -1.49 1.53
C SER A 328 -24.35 -0.43 0.84
N VAL A 329 -23.77 0.52 0.11
CA VAL A 329 -24.51 1.56 -0.62
C VAL A 329 -24.67 1.23 -2.11
N PRO A 330 -25.90 1.23 -2.67
CA PRO A 330 -26.12 1.10 -4.11
C PRO A 330 -25.87 2.45 -4.82
N TYR A 331 -24.69 2.60 -5.41
CA TYR A 331 -24.40 3.79 -6.21
C TYR A 331 -24.89 3.64 -7.65
N SER A 332 -25.53 4.68 -8.18
CA SER A 332 -26.11 4.70 -9.53
C SER A 332 -25.42 5.68 -10.49
N ARG A 333 -24.56 6.58 -9.96
CA ARG A 333 -23.93 7.71 -10.67
C ARG A 333 -22.46 7.90 -10.31
N LEU A 334 -21.68 6.84 -10.11
CA LEU A 334 -20.25 6.99 -9.86
C LEU A 334 -19.56 7.56 -11.11
N PRO A 335 -18.64 8.53 -10.99
CA PRO A 335 -17.88 9.05 -12.12
C PRO A 335 -16.90 8.01 -12.72
N GLY A 336 -16.53 7.01 -11.94
CA GLY A 336 -15.66 5.91 -12.34
C GLY A 336 -15.62 4.81 -11.27
N PRO A 337 -14.93 3.69 -11.54
CA PRO A 337 -14.78 2.61 -10.56
C PRO A 337 -13.82 2.97 -9.42
N PHE A 338 -13.02 4.03 -9.57
CA PHE A 338 -12.10 4.55 -8.56
C PHE A 338 -12.38 6.04 -8.32
N ILE A 339 -12.43 6.45 -7.06
CA ILE A 339 -12.57 7.84 -6.65
C ILE A 339 -11.42 8.20 -5.72
N ALA A 340 -10.54 9.09 -6.17
CA ALA A 340 -9.40 9.58 -5.41
C ALA A 340 -9.82 10.49 -4.25
N PHE A 341 -9.22 10.30 -3.07
CA PHE A 341 -9.51 11.13 -1.90
C PHE A 341 -8.28 11.58 -1.10
N ASP A 342 -7.08 11.03 -1.32
CA ASP A 342 -5.88 11.45 -0.57
C ASP A 342 -4.61 11.20 -1.39
N ILE A 343 -3.59 12.05 -1.24
CA ILE A 343 -2.21 11.76 -1.66
C ILE A 343 -1.35 11.72 -0.41
N TYR A 344 -0.64 10.61 -0.20
CA TYR A 344 0.23 10.40 0.94
C TYR A 344 1.69 10.43 0.51
N ASN A 345 2.51 11.23 1.20
CA ASN A 345 3.94 11.25 1.00
C ASN A 345 4.62 10.42 2.09
N LYS A 346 5.26 9.30 1.70
CA LYS A 346 5.91 8.37 2.65
C LYS A 346 7.17 8.96 3.30
N ARG A 347 7.83 9.92 2.65
CA ARG A 347 9.06 10.55 3.12
C ARG A 347 8.76 11.52 4.26
N THR A 348 7.80 12.43 4.06
CA THR A 348 7.37 13.41 5.08
C THR A 348 6.35 12.83 6.04
N ARG A 349 5.72 11.71 5.68
CA ARG A 349 4.61 11.07 6.41
C ARG A 349 3.39 11.97 6.55
N THR A 350 3.17 12.85 5.59
CA THR A 350 2.05 13.79 5.55
C THR A 350 1.09 13.45 4.41
N PHE A 351 -0.14 13.91 4.55
CA PHE A 351 -1.10 13.92 3.46
C PHE A 351 -1.11 15.30 2.81
N ALA A 352 -1.35 15.36 1.50
CA ALA A 352 -1.61 16.61 0.81
C ALA A 352 -2.90 17.26 1.35
N SER A 353 -2.96 18.60 1.36
CA SER A 353 -4.21 19.33 1.59
C SER A 353 -5.22 19.01 0.49
N VAL A 354 -6.50 19.30 0.71
CA VAL A 354 -7.55 19.09 -0.30
C VAL A 354 -7.25 19.92 -1.56
N ALA A 355 -6.86 21.18 -1.38
CA ALA A 355 -6.50 22.08 -2.48
C ALA A 355 -5.30 21.54 -3.28
N GLU A 356 -4.24 21.10 -2.59
CA GLU A 356 -3.05 20.52 -3.24
C GLU A 356 -3.39 19.25 -4.02
N ARG A 357 -4.15 18.34 -3.41
CA ARG A 357 -4.60 17.10 -4.04
C ARG A 357 -5.41 17.41 -5.31
N ASN A 358 -6.38 18.31 -5.22
CA ASN A 358 -7.24 18.68 -6.35
C ASN A 358 -6.44 19.33 -7.48
N ARG A 359 -5.54 20.27 -7.14
CA ARG A 359 -4.64 20.91 -8.10
C ARG A 359 -3.81 19.90 -8.88
N ARG A 360 -3.26 18.89 -8.18
CA ARG A 360 -2.42 17.85 -8.81
C ARG A 360 -3.20 16.85 -9.65
N LEU A 361 -4.46 16.56 -9.29
CA LEU A 361 -5.32 15.63 -10.03
C LEU A 361 -6.03 16.28 -11.23
N ARG A 362 -6.10 17.61 -11.26
CA ARG A 362 -6.77 18.36 -12.32
C ARG A 362 -6.22 18.01 -13.71
N GLY A 363 -7.12 17.75 -14.66
CA GLY A 363 -6.81 17.42 -16.05
C GLY A 363 -6.23 16.03 -16.25
N LEU A 364 -6.10 15.21 -15.20
CA LEU A 364 -5.57 13.85 -15.29
C LEU A 364 -6.65 12.80 -15.58
N GLY A 365 -7.93 13.18 -15.58
CA GLY A 365 -9.05 12.27 -15.85
C GLY A 365 -9.32 11.25 -14.74
N ILE A 366 -8.68 11.38 -13.57
CA ILE A 366 -8.94 10.54 -12.40
C ILE A 366 -10.04 11.21 -11.56
N PRO A 367 -11.20 10.56 -11.34
CA PRO A 367 -12.26 11.15 -10.54
C PRO A 367 -11.83 11.46 -9.11
N ILE A 368 -12.20 12.65 -8.64
CA ILE A 368 -11.90 13.14 -7.29
C ILE A 368 -13.18 13.10 -6.44
N VAL A 369 -13.04 12.76 -5.16
CA VAL A 369 -14.16 12.77 -4.22
C VAL A 369 -14.83 14.15 -4.15
N ARG A 370 -16.17 14.14 -4.12
CA ARG A 370 -17.01 15.33 -4.03
C ARG A 370 -16.82 16.07 -2.72
N GLN A 371 -16.52 17.36 -2.79
CA GLN A 371 -16.63 18.27 -1.65
C GLN A 371 -18.10 18.59 -1.39
N ILE A 372 -18.54 18.39 -0.15
CA ILE A 372 -19.87 18.74 0.35
C ILE A 372 -19.88 20.18 0.84
N ALA A 373 -18.88 20.56 1.64
CA ALA A 373 -18.79 21.90 2.23
C ALA A 373 -17.35 22.30 2.49
N ARG A 374 -17.10 23.61 2.50
CA ARG A 374 -15.87 24.23 2.98
C ARG A 374 -16.21 25.51 3.71
N ARG A 375 -16.17 25.47 5.05
CA ARG A 375 -16.53 26.62 5.90
C ARG A 375 -16.09 26.39 7.34
N ARG A 376 -16.22 27.43 8.16
CA ARG A 376 -16.15 27.30 9.62
C ARG A 376 -17.47 26.73 10.14
N PHE A 377 -17.39 25.76 11.03
CA PHE A 377 -18.54 25.19 11.72
C PHE A 377 -18.51 25.66 13.17
N HIS A 378 -19.64 26.11 13.72
CA HIS A 378 -19.69 26.69 15.07
C HIS A 378 -20.37 25.77 16.09
N SER A 379 -20.83 24.60 15.66
CA SER A 379 -21.42 23.61 16.55
C SER A 379 -21.35 22.20 15.96
N ALA A 380 -21.40 21.20 16.84
CA ALA A 380 -21.53 19.79 16.43
C ALA A 380 -22.80 19.57 15.60
N HIS A 381 -23.87 20.32 15.85
CA HIS A 381 -25.11 20.23 15.08
C HIS A 381 -24.90 20.60 13.60
N GLU A 382 -24.11 21.64 13.32
CA GLU A 382 -23.81 22.02 11.93
C GLU A 382 -22.98 20.96 11.19
N LEU A 383 -22.11 20.21 11.89
CA LEU A 383 -21.42 19.07 11.29
C LEU A 383 -22.41 17.95 10.97
N LEU A 384 -23.32 17.64 11.90
CA LEU A 384 -24.30 16.57 11.71
C LEU A 384 -25.30 16.88 10.59
N ALA A 385 -25.63 18.16 10.36
CA ALA A 385 -26.47 18.56 9.24
C ALA A 385 -25.87 18.20 7.86
N LEU A 386 -24.56 17.99 7.75
CA LEU A 386 -23.93 17.49 6.51
C LEU A 386 -24.43 16.08 6.13
N LEU A 387 -24.96 15.33 7.10
CA LEU A 387 -25.47 13.98 6.87
C LEU A 387 -26.85 13.97 6.21
N ASP A 388 -27.52 15.13 6.13
CA ASP A 388 -28.81 15.31 5.46
C ASP A 388 -28.65 15.74 3.99
N GLU A 389 -27.40 15.86 3.50
CA GLU A 389 -27.09 16.18 2.12
C GLU A 389 -27.37 15.00 1.18
N HIS A 390 -27.78 15.29 -0.05
CA HIS A 390 -27.96 14.25 -1.08
C HIS A 390 -26.61 13.76 -1.62
N SER A 391 -26.48 12.45 -1.79
CA SER A 391 -25.27 11.85 -2.38
C SER A 391 -25.10 12.27 -3.83
N ALA A 392 -23.87 12.63 -4.20
CA ALA A 392 -23.53 12.88 -5.60
C ALA A 392 -23.56 11.58 -6.43
N TYR A 393 -23.34 10.43 -5.79
CA TYR A 393 -23.11 9.14 -6.45
C TYR A 393 -24.31 8.20 -6.44
N GLY A 394 -25.33 8.47 -5.61
CA GLY A 394 -26.51 7.62 -5.44
C GLY A 394 -27.78 8.40 -5.14
N ASP A 395 -28.92 7.74 -5.19
CA ASP A 395 -30.26 8.37 -5.05
C ASP A 395 -30.62 8.77 -3.61
N GLY A 396 -29.83 8.34 -2.63
CA GLY A 396 -30.05 8.62 -1.22
C GLY A 396 -29.33 9.86 -0.71
N LEU A 397 -29.33 9.98 0.63
CA LEU A 397 -28.46 10.93 1.32
C LEU A 397 -27.04 10.36 1.40
N VAL A 398 -26.07 11.23 1.69
CA VAL A 398 -24.70 10.82 1.99
C VAL A 398 -24.67 9.84 3.16
N GLU A 399 -23.82 8.82 3.10
CA GLU A 399 -23.62 7.90 4.23
C GLU A 399 -22.86 8.55 5.39
N GLY A 400 -22.09 9.60 5.08
CA GLY A 400 -21.14 10.21 5.97
C GLY A 400 -20.31 11.26 5.25
N ALA A 401 -19.46 11.93 6.03
CA ALA A 401 -18.50 12.89 5.52
C ALA A 401 -17.13 12.67 6.14
N TYR A 402 -16.08 12.77 5.32
CA TYR A 402 -14.72 12.97 5.78
C TYR A 402 -14.49 14.46 6.05
N LEU A 403 -13.97 14.77 7.23
CA LEU A 403 -13.68 16.14 7.68
C LEU A 403 -12.18 16.36 7.68
N ARG A 404 -11.72 17.46 7.09
CA ARG A 404 -10.32 17.81 6.89
C ARG A 404 -10.05 19.21 7.43
N ILE A 405 -8.98 19.35 8.22
CA ILE A 405 -8.38 20.63 8.56
C ILE A 405 -7.00 20.64 7.92
N ASP A 406 -6.81 21.55 6.97
CA ASP A 406 -5.55 21.72 6.24
C ASP A 406 -4.65 22.75 6.90
N ALA A 407 -3.36 22.73 6.57
CA ALA A 407 -2.41 23.73 7.02
C ALA A 407 -2.82 25.12 6.49
N PRO A 408 -2.62 26.19 7.27
CA PRO A 408 -2.83 27.55 6.81
C PRO A 408 -2.02 27.86 5.54
N ALA A 409 -2.56 28.71 4.66
CA ALA A 409 -1.90 29.07 3.40
C ALA A 409 -0.56 29.79 3.62
N ASP A 410 -0.47 30.60 4.67
CA ASP A 410 0.74 31.30 5.12
C ASP A 410 1.84 30.37 5.67
N GLU A 411 1.48 29.14 6.08
CA GLU A 411 2.43 28.07 6.44
C GLU A 411 2.72 27.12 5.26
N GLY A 412 2.38 27.53 4.04
CA GLY A 412 2.60 26.78 2.81
C GLY A 412 1.38 26.01 2.32
N GLY A 413 0.33 25.80 3.14
CA GLY A 413 -1.00 25.35 2.71
C GLY A 413 -1.13 24.00 2.00
N THR A 414 -0.04 23.26 1.79
CA THR A 414 -0.04 22.06 0.94
C THR A 414 -0.28 20.75 1.70
N THR A 415 -0.43 20.79 3.02
CA THR A 415 -0.56 19.58 3.84
C THR A 415 -1.88 19.55 4.59
N ASN A 416 -2.41 18.35 4.79
CA ASN A 416 -3.50 18.13 5.70
C ASN A 416 -2.99 17.88 7.12
N CYS A 417 -3.57 18.58 8.10
CA CYS A 417 -3.16 18.53 9.51
C CYS A 417 -3.99 17.54 10.33
N VAL A 418 -5.32 17.57 10.17
CA VAL A 418 -6.24 16.76 10.97
C VAL A 418 -7.34 16.19 10.08
N ARG A 419 -7.74 14.95 10.37
CA ARG A 419 -8.77 14.23 9.63
C ARG A 419 -9.67 13.48 10.57
N GLY A 420 -10.97 13.56 10.30
CA GLY A 420 -11.99 12.80 11.00
C GLY A 420 -13.07 12.35 10.04
N LYS A 421 -14.03 11.57 10.56
CA LYS A 421 -15.25 11.21 9.86
C LYS A 421 -16.46 11.43 10.74
N ILE A 422 -17.60 11.67 10.12
CA ILE A 422 -18.93 11.51 10.70
C ILE A 422 -19.72 10.59 9.79
N VAL A 423 -20.58 9.77 10.38
CA VAL A 423 -21.30 8.71 9.67
C VAL A 423 -22.74 8.69 10.18
N ARG A 424 -23.70 8.49 9.29
CA ARG A 424 -25.12 8.45 9.63
C ARG A 424 -25.44 7.35 10.66
N PRO A 425 -26.30 7.63 11.67
CA PRO A 425 -26.64 6.68 12.74
C PRO A 425 -27.18 5.34 12.23
N ASP A 426 -27.96 5.37 11.15
CA ASP A 426 -28.62 4.25 10.52
C ASP A 426 -27.77 3.56 9.45
N PHE A 427 -26.56 4.07 9.20
CA PHE A 427 -25.61 3.41 8.33
C PHE A 427 -25.01 2.19 9.03
N ILE A 428 -25.05 1.05 8.35
CA ILE A 428 -24.46 -0.20 8.84
C ILE A 428 -23.09 -0.34 8.19
N GLN A 429 -22.01 -0.05 8.94
CA GLN A 429 -20.64 -0.28 8.49
C GLN A 429 -20.36 -1.78 8.43
N GLY A 430 -20.48 -2.36 7.24
CA GLY A 430 -20.19 -3.76 7.02
C GLY A 430 -21.23 -4.69 7.62
N CYS A 431 -21.67 -5.66 6.83
CA CYS A 431 -22.23 -6.87 7.41
C CYS A 431 -21.16 -7.49 8.31
N ALA A 432 -21.34 -7.39 9.64
CA ALA A 432 -20.84 -8.44 10.51
C ALA A 432 -21.30 -9.78 9.90
N ASP A 433 -20.40 -10.76 9.82
CA ASP A 433 -20.71 -12.16 9.46
C ASP A 433 -20.68 -12.56 7.97
N GLY A 434 -19.65 -12.16 7.20
CA GLY A 434 -19.23 -12.93 6.01
C GLY A 434 -20.28 -13.08 4.89
N HIS A 435 -21.31 -12.24 4.89
CA HIS A 435 -22.50 -12.40 4.06
C HIS A 435 -22.33 -11.97 2.59
N TRP A 436 -21.15 -11.48 2.18
CA TRP A 436 -20.82 -11.23 0.78
C TRP A 436 -20.41 -12.49 0.01
N LEU A 437 -20.04 -13.58 0.70
CA LEU A 437 -19.60 -14.82 0.04
C LEU A 437 -20.76 -15.63 -0.57
N SER A 438 -22.02 -15.29 -0.29
CA SER A 438 -23.19 -16.09 -0.68
C SER A 438 -24.15 -15.43 -1.67
N LYS A 439 -23.89 -14.18 -2.10
CA LYS A 439 -24.69 -13.50 -3.12
C LYS A 439 -23.81 -13.12 -4.32
N GLU A 440 -24.38 -13.19 -5.52
CA GLU A 440 -23.68 -12.70 -6.71
C GLU A 440 -23.32 -11.22 -6.56
N PRO A 441 -22.07 -10.82 -6.86
CA PRO A 441 -21.64 -9.43 -6.73
C PRO A 441 -22.40 -8.53 -7.69
N ILE A 442 -23.04 -7.48 -7.15
CA ILE A 442 -23.77 -6.48 -7.93
C ILE A 442 -22.78 -5.38 -8.34
N LYS A 443 -22.82 -4.93 -9.60
CA LYS A 443 -22.02 -3.81 -10.09
C LYS A 443 -22.71 -2.48 -9.77
N ASN A 444 -21.93 -1.47 -9.35
CA ASN A 444 -22.46 -0.11 -9.24
C ASN A 444 -22.66 0.53 -10.63
N GLY A 445 -23.52 1.55 -10.68
CA GLY A 445 -23.73 2.37 -11.88
C GLY A 445 -22.59 3.39 -12.06
N ILE A 446 -21.94 3.34 -13.21
CA ILE A 446 -20.89 4.30 -13.62
C ILE A 446 -21.45 5.26 -14.69
N ARG A 447 -21.25 6.56 -14.49
CA ARG A 447 -21.74 7.69 -15.32
C ARG A 447 -20.64 8.75 -15.44
N PRO A 448 -19.55 8.50 -16.20
CA PRO A 448 -18.42 9.41 -16.29
C PRO A 448 -18.81 10.78 -16.86
N GLU A 449 -19.84 10.83 -17.70
CA GLU A 449 -20.37 12.05 -18.30
C GLU A 449 -21.05 13.00 -17.30
N GLN A 450 -21.33 12.54 -16.08
CA GLN A 450 -21.90 13.35 -15.00
C GLN A 450 -20.83 13.85 -14.02
N TRP A 451 -19.55 13.59 -14.33
CA TRP A 451 -18.44 14.07 -13.53
C TRP A 451 -18.03 15.47 -13.97
N ASP A 452 -18.37 16.46 -13.14
CA ASP A 452 -17.80 17.79 -13.25
C ASP A 452 -16.50 17.85 -12.45
N GLU A 453 -15.38 18.06 -13.14
CA GLU A 453 -14.09 18.26 -12.50
C GLU A 453 -14.13 19.51 -11.61
N PRO A 454 -13.56 19.49 -10.38
CA PRO A 454 -13.60 20.65 -9.49
C PRO A 454 -12.99 21.89 -10.16
N ALA A 455 -13.76 22.97 -10.22
CA ALA A 455 -13.33 24.25 -10.78
C ALA A 455 -12.05 24.80 -10.10
N GLU A 456 -11.35 25.71 -10.78
CA GLU A 456 -10.25 26.43 -10.15
C GLU A 456 -10.80 27.27 -9.00
N GLU A 457 -10.22 27.10 -7.81
CA GLU A 457 -10.57 27.92 -6.65
C GLU A 457 -9.99 29.32 -6.88
N GLU A 458 -10.83 30.32 -7.10
CA GLU A 458 -10.44 31.71 -6.88
C GLU A 458 -10.30 31.92 -5.37
N GLU A 459 -9.15 32.46 -4.93
CA GLU A 459 -8.95 32.83 -3.53
C GLU A 459 -10.03 33.84 -3.12
N ALA A 460 -10.99 33.40 -2.32
CA ALA A 460 -11.92 34.32 -1.66
C ALA A 460 -11.11 35.17 -0.67
N VAL A 461 -10.82 36.42 -1.07
CA VAL A 461 -10.27 37.43 -0.18
C VAL A 461 -11.40 37.88 0.75
N GLU A 462 -11.39 37.40 1.99
CA GLU A 462 -12.23 37.96 3.05
C GLU A 462 -11.70 39.37 3.38
N ASP A 463 -12.46 40.42 3.05
CA ASP A 463 -12.24 41.76 3.62
C ASP A 463 -12.57 41.75 5.13
N GLU A 464 -11.98 42.66 5.91
CA GLU A 464 -12.11 42.81 7.36
C GLU A 464 -13.58 42.97 7.85
N ALA A 465 -14.54 43.13 6.93
CA ALA A 465 -15.97 43.21 7.18
C ALA A 465 -16.77 41.93 6.89
N GLY A 466 -16.14 40.82 6.48
CA GLY A 466 -16.81 39.51 6.34
C GLY A 466 -17.88 39.43 5.23
N THR A 467 -17.76 40.26 4.18
CA THR A 467 -18.65 40.19 3.00
C THR A 467 -17.88 39.59 1.83
N VAL A 468 -18.34 38.45 1.30
CA VAL A 468 -17.80 37.85 0.08
C VAL A 468 -18.27 38.67 -1.12
N ILE A 469 -17.35 39.27 -1.86
CA ILE A 469 -17.62 39.91 -3.16
C ILE A 469 -17.03 39.01 -4.25
N SER A 470 -17.89 38.44 -5.09
CA SER A 470 -17.50 37.80 -6.35
C SER A 470 -17.20 38.88 -7.39
N LEU A 471 -16.09 38.78 -8.12
CA LEU A 471 -15.87 39.54 -9.37
C LEU A 471 -16.34 38.74 -10.58
#